data_AF-A0A316H2J8-F1
#
_entry.id   AF-A0A316H2J8-F1
#
_cell.length_a   1.000
_cell.length_b   1.000
_cell.length_c   1.000
_cell.angle_alpha   90.00
_cell.angle_beta   90.00
_cell.angle_gamma   90.00
#
_symmetry.space_group_name_H-M   'P 1'
#
loop_
_entity.id
_entity.type
_entity.pdbx_description
1 polymer ?
#
loop_
_entity_poly.entity_id
_entity_poly.type
_entity_poly.pdbx_seq_one_letter_code
_entity_poly.pdbx_strand_id
1 'polypeptide(L)'
;MKIIFSLILTLFTINSFAQTENEFPDQLNTAKTNNLVRIAGTKVYMQIPKTYQYIKELARYQKNDKLYIQVIESNAANFNKAKSGFTRQAIEAKGAKIDVIKNIKLNQFEAIFGDGPSKYPDETKVMLVLGDETFVAIVAGVCKTADKEGKAELLQILKSVYYDKDLKSDPLELANFVFDHSITNFKYAMTASGMFMYNEKGKDDANNSLADSFIIVALPKINEEKANEFANDMLWRYEKKGIRLDNKIVSKTRIGNYPAYILSTKITQNGTAGIMYQAVLIGENSGIIFMGSAYNDTGNYLSKFKKTVESIKIK
;
A
#
# COMPACT_ATOMS: atom_id res chain seq x y z
N MET A 1 8.49 -76.60 -29.70
CA MET A 1 7.12 -76.59 -29.15
C MET A 1 7.22 -75.98 -27.75
N LYS A 2 7.07 -74.64 -27.63
CA LYS A 2 6.01 -73.92 -26.88
C LYS A 2 5.79 -74.51 -25.47
N ILE A 3 6.01 -73.81 -24.35
CA ILE A 3 5.21 -72.69 -23.79
C ILE A 3 6.06 -72.12 -22.61
N ILE A 4 6.68 -70.93 -22.69
CA ILE A 4 6.25 -69.62 -22.12
C ILE A 4 5.30 -69.69 -20.91
N PHE A 5 5.78 -69.37 -19.70
CA PHE A 5 5.20 -68.25 -18.93
C PHE A 5 6.14 -67.79 -17.79
N SER A 6 6.40 -66.49 -17.83
CA SER A 6 7.16 -65.68 -16.89
C SER A 6 6.26 -65.21 -15.76
N LEU A 7 6.75 -65.15 -14.51
CA LEU A 7 6.23 -64.19 -13.54
C LEU A 7 7.36 -63.75 -12.60
N ILE A 8 8.01 -62.66 -12.99
CA ILE A 8 8.90 -61.85 -12.17
C ILE A 8 8.02 -61.02 -11.22
N LEU A 9 8.12 -61.28 -9.93
CA LEU A 9 7.46 -60.50 -8.88
C LEU A 9 8.33 -59.27 -8.57
N THR A 10 8.19 -58.21 -9.37
CA THR A 10 8.81 -56.90 -9.09
C THR A 10 8.06 -56.19 -7.96
N LEU A 11 8.78 -55.97 -6.86
CA LEU A 11 8.49 -54.97 -5.84
C LEU A 11 8.35 -53.58 -6.47
N PHE A 12 7.12 -53.08 -6.57
CA PHE A 12 6.85 -51.65 -6.65
C PHE A 12 6.21 -51.22 -5.33
N THR A 13 7.03 -50.80 -4.36
CA THR A 13 6.57 -49.90 -3.32
C THR A 13 6.32 -48.56 -3.98
N ILE A 14 5.07 -48.32 -4.36
CA ILE A 14 4.59 -47.03 -4.81
C ILE A 14 4.62 -46.12 -3.57
N ASN A 15 5.75 -45.46 -3.33
CA ASN A 15 5.76 -44.28 -2.48
C ASN A 15 4.96 -43.20 -3.22
N SER A 16 3.66 -43.18 -2.94
CA SER A 16 2.80 -42.04 -3.25
C SER A 16 3.28 -40.87 -2.41
N PHE A 17 4.31 -40.16 -2.89
CA PHE A 17 4.46 -38.75 -2.58
C PHE A 17 3.29 -38.05 -3.26
N ALA A 18 2.16 -37.97 -2.57
CA ALA A 18 1.27 -36.85 -2.75
C ALA A 18 2.07 -35.61 -2.34
N GLN A 19 2.86 -35.07 -3.26
CA GLN A 19 3.33 -33.70 -3.16
C GLN A 19 2.06 -32.84 -3.09
N THR A 20 1.76 -32.31 -1.91
CA THR A 20 0.83 -31.21 -1.72
C THR A 20 1.38 -30.00 -2.46
N GLU A 21 1.18 -29.98 -3.78
CA GLU A 21 1.73 -29.00 -4.73
C GLU A 21 1.22 -27.56 -4.49
N ASN A 22 0.39 -27.33 -3.48
CA ASN A 22 -0.35 -26.08 -3.28
C ASN A 22 -0.11 -25.39 -1.94
N GLU A 23 0.80 -25.85 -1.08
CA GLU A 23 1.08 -25.12 0.16
C GLU A 23 2.16 -24.04 -0.03
N PHE A 24 1.94 -22.85 0.52
CA PHE A 24 2.96 -21.81 0.56
C PHE A 24 4.05 -22.20 1.59
N PRO A 25 5.34 -22.11 1.24
CA PRO A 25 6.41 -22.63 2.09
C PRO A 25 6.54 -21.86 3.41
N ASP A 26 6.92 -22.56 4.48
CA ASP A 26 7.23 -21.98 5.80
C ASP A 26 8.48 -21.08 5.80
N GLN A 27 9.36 -21.26 4.82
CA GLN A 27 10.57 -20.48 4.67
C GLN A 27 10.84 -20.19 3.19
N LEU A 28 11.12 -18.93 2.89
CA LEU A 28 11.59 -18.45 1.59
C LEU A 28 13.03 -17.98 1.75
N ASN A 29 13.95 -18.67 1.06
CA ASN A 29 15.34 -18.27 0.96
C ASN A 29 15.59 -17.79 -0.47
N THR A 30 15.61 -16.47 -0.65
CA THR A 30 15.76 -15.82 -1.96
C THR A 30 17.06 -15.03 -2.00
N ALA A 31 17.66 -14.92 -3.18
CA ALA A 31 18.85 -14.11 -3.42
C ALA A 31 18.54 -13.01 -4.44
N LYS A 32 19.21 -11.86 -4.31
CA LYS A 32 19.17 -10.82 -5.33
C LYS A 32 19.83 -11.34 -6.61
N THR A 33 19.07 -11.48 -7.68
CA THR A 33 19.58 -11.89 -9.00
C THR A 33 19.24 -10.85 -10.06
N ASN A 34 19.90 -10.92 -11.22
CA ASN A 34 19.64 -10.03 -12.36
C ASN A 34 18.23 -10.21 -12.97
N ASN A 35 17.54 -11.29 -12.63
CA ASN A 35 16.17 -11.56 -13.10
C ASN A 35 15.10 -10.91 -12.22
N LEU A 36 15.47 -10.38 -11.05
CA LEU A 36 14.55 -9.65 -10.20
C LEU A 36 14.49 -8.17 -10.60
N VAL A 37 13.29 -7.65 -10.70
CA VAL A 37 13.03 -6.23 -10.96
C VAL A 37 12.75 -5.53 -9.64
N ARG A 38 13.38 -4.38 -9.41
CA ARG A 38 13.04 -3.52 -8.27
C ARG A 38 11.66 -2.90 -8.49
N ILE A 39 10.81 -2.92 -7.47
CA ILE A 39 9.56 -2.19 -7.49
C ILE A 39 9.84 -0.73 -7.09
N ALA A 40 9.53 0.20 -7.99
CA ALA A 40 9.81 1.63 -7.80
C ALA A 40 9.19 2.17 -6.50
N GLY A 41 9.92 3.06 -5.81
CA GLY A 41 9.54 3.56 -4.49
C GLY A 41 9.70 2.57 -3.34
N THR A 42 10.31 1.40 -3.57
CA THR A 42 10.52 0.37 -2.54
C THR A 42 11.91 -0.24 -2.64
N LYS A 43 12.24 -1.02 -1.61
CA LYS A 43 13.41 -1.91 -1.52
C LYS A 43 13.09 -3.36 -1.88
N VAL A 44 11.90 -3.62 -2.39
CA VAL A 44 11.45 -4.95 -2.81
C VAL A 44 11.87 -5.23 -4.25
N TYR A 45 12.42 -6.43 -4.45
CA TYR A 45 12.75 -7.01 -5.73
C TYR A 45 11.90 -8.26 -5.94
N MET A 46 11.39 -8.47 -7.16
CA MET A 46 10.56 -9.64 -7.51
C MET A 46 10.79 -10.05 -8.96
N GLN A 47 10.57 -11.33 -9.26
CA GLN A 47 10.50 -11.82 -10.62
C GLN A 47 9.11 -11.55 -11.18
N ILE A 48 8.98 -10.44 -11.92
CA ILE A 48 7.72 -10.05 -12.57
C ILE A 48 7.70 -10.60 -14.00
N PRO A 49 6.68 -11.38 -14.41
CA PRO A 49 6.57 -11.84 -15.79
C PRO A 49 6.46 -10.66 -16.76
N LYS A 50 7.09 -10.77 -17.94
CA LYS A 50 7.09 -9.72 -18.97
C LYS A 50 5.70 -9.32 -19.48
N THR A 51 4.69 -10.15 -19.22
CA THR A 51 3.29 -9.89 -19.55
C THR A 51 2.62 -8.88 -18.61
N TYR A 52 3.26 -8.50 -17.50
CA TYR A 52 2.78 -7.46 -16.60
C TYR A 52 3.41 -6.11 -16.98
N GLN A 53 2.59 -5.06 -16.98
CA GLN A 53 3.03 -3.69 -17.22
C GLN A 53 3.01 -2.90 -15.93
N TYR A 54 4.01 -2.05 -15.72
CA TYR A 54 4.03 -1.14 -14.58
C TYR A 54 3.10 0.05 -14.84
N ILE A 55 2.13 0.26 -13.96
CA ILE A 55 1.24 1.42 -13.96
C ILE A 55 1.72 2.36 -12.85
N LYS A 56 2.46 3.40 -13.26
CA LYS A 56 3.16 4.33 -12.36
C LYS A 56 2.21 4.99 -11.37
N GLU A 57 1.04 5.39 -11.84
CA GLU A 57 0.04 6.14 -11.09
C GLU A 57 -0.66 5.29 -10.03
N LEU A 58 -0.63 3.96 -10.19
CA LEU A 58 -1.18 3.00 -9.24
C LEU A 58 -0.08 2.32 -8.40
N ALA A 59 1.20 2.63 -8.69
CA ALA A 59 2.38 2.00 -8.12
C ALA A 59 2.27 0.46 -8.12
N ARG A 60 1.81 -0.13 -9.23
CA ARG A 60 1.54 -1.57 -9.34
C ARG A 60 1.91 -2.14 -10.70
N TYR A 61 2.21 -3.44 -10.74
CA TYR A 61 2.35 -4.20 -11.98
C TYR A 61 1.03 -4.91 -12.29
N GLN A 62 0.56 -4.82 -13.52
CA GLN A 62 -0.77 -5.29 -13.92
C GLN A 62 -0.70 -6.03 -15.26
N LYS A 63 -1.29 -7.22 -15.32
CA LYS A 63 -1.47 -7.99 -16.57
C LYS A 63 -2.84 -7.68 -17.21
N ASN A 64 -3.87 -7.49 -16.38
CA ASN A 64 -5.20 -7.00 -16.78
C ASN A 64 -5.92 -6.38 -15.55
N ASP A 65 -7.10 -5.80 -15.73
CA ASP A 65 -7.85 -5.05 -14.70
C ASP A 65 -8.06 -5.80 -13.38
N LYS A 66 -8.07 -7.13 -13.42
CA LYS A 66 -8.31 -8.00 -12.27
C LYS A 66 -7.17 -9.00 -12.08
N LEU A 67 -5.97 -8.70 -12.54
CA LEU A 67 -4.75 -9.48 -12.25
C LEU A 67 -3.55 -8.54 -12.11
N TYR A 68 -3.16 -8.27 -10.86
CA TYR A 68 -2.11 -7.31 -10.53
C TYR A 68 -1.37 -7.65 -9.24
N ILE A 69 -0.16 -7.09 -9.11
CA ILE A 69 0.66 -7.11 -7.90
C ILE A 69 1.01 -5.67 -7.50
N GLN A 70 0.84 -5.34 -6.23
CA GLN A 70 1.16 -4.04 -5.66
C GLN A 70 2.08 -4.22 -4.45
N VAL A 71 3.04 -3.31 -4.29
CA VAL A 71 3.90 -3.26 -3.11
C VAL A 71 3.66 -1.97 -2.35
N ILE A 72 3.50 -2.11 -1.04
CA ILE A 72 3.38 -1.00 -0.09
C ILE A 72 4.51 -1.17 0.91
N GLU A 73 5.41 -0.19 0.98
CA GLU A 73 6.48 -0.15 1.97
C GLU A 73 6.31 1.10 2.84
N SER A 74 6.48 0.95 4.15
CA SER A 74 6.64 2.06 5.08
C SER A 74 7.93 1.87 5.87
N ASN A 75 8.80 2.86 5.78
CA ASN A 75 10.07 2.94 6.51
C ASN A 75 9.92 3.51 7.93
N ALA A 76 8.70 3.79 8.39
CA ALA A 76 8.38 4.30 9.72
C ALA A 76 7.48 3.36 10.53
N ALA A 77 7.08 2.24 9.93
CA ALA A 77 6.28 1.21 10.57
C ALA A 77 7.18 0.20 11.30
N ASN A 78 6.67 -0.36 12.40
CA ASN A 78 7.30 -1.43 13.15
C ASN A 78 6.49 -2.71 12.96
N PHE A 79 7.09 -3.73 12.36
CA PHE A 79 6.43 -5.00 12.05
C PHE A 79 5.94 -5.73 13.30
N ASN A 80 6.70 -5.71 14.40
CA ASN A 80 6.29 -6.34 15.66
C ASN A 80 5.00 -5.75 16.23
N LYS A 81 4.74 -4.46 15.99
CA LYS A 81 3.46 -3.83 16.32
C LYS A 81 2.39 -4.13 15.26
N ALA A 82 2.76 -4.03 13.99
CA ALA A 82 1.84 -4.17 12.86
C ALA A 82 1.25 -5.58 12.71
N LYS A 83 2.00 -6.63 13.08
CA LYS A 83 1.57 -8.03 12.93
C LYS A 83 0.26 -8.37 13.66
N SER A 84 -0.06 -7.66 14.74
CA SER A 84 -1.36 -7.77 15.42
C SER A 84 -2.56 -7.49 14.50
N GLY A 85 -2.38 -6.61 13.50
CA GLY A 85 -3.38 -6.27 12.50
C GLY A 85 -3.53 -7.29 11.37
N PHE A 86 -2.63 -8.26 11.29
CA PHE A 86 -2.60 -9.35 10.32
C PHE A 86 -2.86 -10.70 11.00
N THR A 87 -3.86 -10.72 11.87
CA THR A 87 -4.44 -11.96 12.42
C THR A 87 -5.80 -12.20 11.76
N ARG A 88 -6.25 -13.46 11.71
CA ARG A 88 -7.60 -13.79 11.21
C ARG A 88 -8.66 -12.93 11.90
N GLN A 89 -8.63 -12.88 13.24
CA GLN A 89 -9.56 -12.10 14.05
C GLN A 89 -9.53 -10.61 13.68
N ALA A 90 -8.36 -9.99 13.55
CA ALA A 90 -8.26 -8.56 13.21
C ALA A 90 -8.72 -8.24 11.78
N ILE A 91 -8.53 -9.17 10.85
CA ILE A 91 -8.98 -9.04 9.45
C ILE A 91 -10.50 -9.19 9.38
N GLU A 92 -11.06 -10.20 10.03
CA GLU A 92 -12.50 -10.46 10.06
C GLU A 92 -13.28 -9.37 10.82
N ALA A 93 -12.72 -8.83 11.90
CA ALA A 93 -13.29 -7.68 12.61
C ALA A 93 -13.39 -6.40 11.74
N LYS A 94 -12.60 -6.31 10.66
CA LYS A 94 -12.66 -5.22 9.67
C LYS A 94 -13.61 -5.52 8.51
N GLY A 95 -14.34 -6.64 8.56
CA GLY A 95 -15.30 -7.07 7.55
C GLY A 95 -14.69 -7.78 6.35
N ALA A 96 -13.42 -8.15 6.40
CA ALA A 96 -12.77 -8.95 5.36
C ALA A 96 -12.82 -10.45 5.72
N LYS A 97 -12.50 -11.33 4.77
CA LYS A 97 -12.34 -12.77 5.00
C LYS A 97 -10.91 -13.17 4.66
N ILE A 98 -10.44 -14.28 5.24
CA ILE A 98 -9.14 -14.87 4.92
C ILE A 98 -9.26 -16.38 5.02
N ASP A 99 -8.69 -17.12 4.08
CA ASP A 99 -8.78 -18.59 4.07
C ASP A 99 -7.55 -19.17 4.75
N VAL A 100 -6.36 -18.66 4.41
CA VAL A 100 -5.06 -19.07 4.94
C VAL A 100 -4.36 -17.87 5.55
N ILE A 101 -3.80 -18.07 6.74
CA ILE A 101 -2.87 -17.14 7.35
C ILE A 101 -1.75 -17.92 8.02
N LYS A 102 -0.50 -17.59 7.69
CA LYS A 102 0.66 -18.40 8.06
C LYS A 102 1.85 -17.50 8.37
N ASN A 103 2.45 -17.69 9.54
CA ASN A 103 3.74 -17.07 9.84
C ASN A 103 4.83 -17.86 9.10
N ILE A 104 5.71 -17.15 8.40
CA ILE A 104 6.81 -17.73 7.64
C ILE A 104 8.09 -16.92 7.89
N LYS A 105 9.22 -17.43 7.40
CA LYS A 105 10.47 -16.66 7.32
C LYS A 105 10.79 -16.29 5.87
N LEU A 106 11.16 -15.04 5.64
CA LEU A 106 11.71 -14.58 4.36
C LEU A 106 13.14 -14.09 4.59
N ASN A 107 14.12 -14.90 4.20
CA ASN A 107 15.53 -14.71 4.56
C ASN A 107 15.67 -14.47 6.08
N GLN A 108 16.21 -13.32 6.47
CA GLN A 108 16.35 -12.90 7.87
C GLN A 108 15.08 -12.27 8.49
N PHE A 109 14.03 -12.02 7.71
CA PHE A 109 12.84 -11.32 8.18
C PHE A 109 11.73 -12.28 8.62
N GLU A 110 11.03 -11.91 9.69
CA GLU A 110 9.71 -12.47 9.95
C GLU A 110 8.74 -12.02 8.86
N ALA A 111 7.84 -12.91 8.46
CA ALA A 111 6.80 -12.59 7.50
C ALA A 111 5.49 -13.33 7.80
N ILE A 112 4.40 -12.81 7.25
CA ILE A 112 3.05 -13.38 7.30
C ILE A 112 2.57 -13.55 5.87
N PHE A 113 2.30 -14.78 5.49
CA PHE A 113 1.56 -15.10 4.27
C PHE A 113 0.06 -15.11 4.56
N GLY A 114 -0.72 -14.57 3.63
CA GLY A 114 -2.17 -14.63 3.65
C GLY A 114 -2.75 -14.91 2.28
N ASP A 115 -3.86 -15.65 2.25
CA ASP A 115 -4.60 -15.97 1.03
C ASP A 115 -6.09 -16.07 1.36
N GLY A 116 -6.95 -15.50 0.52
CA GLY A 116 -8.39 -15.61 0.68
C GLY A 116 -9.17 -14.58 -0.13
N PRO A 117 -10.48 -14.43 0.13
CA PRO A 117 -11.32 -13.48 -0.58
C PRO A 117 -10.84 -12.04 -0.37
N SER A 118 -10.92 -11.24 -1.42
CA SER A 118 -10.84 -9.78 -1.33
C SER A 118 -12.10 -9.24 -0.63
N LYS A 119 -12.06 -7.96 -0.27
CA LYS A 119 -13.26 -7.22 0.16
C LYS A 119 -14.23 -6.96 -1.01
N TYR A 120 -13.77 -7.11 -2.25
CA TYR A 120 -14.59 -6.97 -3.45
C TYR A 120 -15.10 -8.35 -3.90
N PRO A 121 -16.37 -8.44 -4.34
CA PRO A 121 -16.91 -9.69 -4.88
C PRO A 121 -16.05 -10.26 -6.01
N ASP A 122 -16.00 -11.58 -6.10
CA ASP A 122 -15.32 -12.35 -7.15
C ASP A 122 -13.81 -12.11 -7.29
N GLU A 123 -13.19 -11.50 -6.28
CA GLU A 123 -11.75 -11.31 -6.19
C GLU A 123 -11.13 -12.17 -5.09
N THR A 124 -9.96 -12.72 -5.38
CA THR A 124 -9.08 -13.37 -4.41
C THR A 124 -7.83 -12.50 -4.23
N LYS A 125 -7.32 -12.46 -3.00
CA LYS A 125 -6.10 -11.73 -2.64
C LYS A 125 -5.10 -12.70 -2.02
N VAL A 126 -3.85 -12.63 -2.49
CA VAL A 126 -2.69 -13.22 -1.82
C VAL A 126 -1.82 -12.10 -1.30
N MET A 127 -1.19 -12.28 -0.14
CA MET A 127 -0.31 -11.27 0.43
C MET A 127 0.88 -11.89 1.14
N LEU A 128 1.98 -11.17 1.11
CA LEU A 128 3.16 -11.39 1.94
C LEU A 128 3.47 -10.09 2.68
N VAL A 129 3.40 -10.12 4.00
CA VAL A 129 3.76 -8.99 4.86
C VAL A 129 5.07 -9.34 5.55
N LEU A 130 6.09 -8.51 5.43
CA LEU A 130 7.39 -8.71 6.06
C LEU A 130 7.87 -7.43 6.74
N GLY A 131 8.81 -7.57 7.66
CA GLY A 131 9.47 -6.41 8.22
C GLY A 131 10.30 -6.71 9.45
N ASP A 132 10.69 -5.62 10.12
CA ASP A 132 11.34 -5.65 11.42
C ASP A 132 10.92 -4.43 12.24
N GLU A 133 11.72 -4.03 13.23
CA GLU A 133 11.40 -2.89 14.09
C GLU A 133 11.40 -1.53 13.36
N THR A 134 11.97 -1.49 12.15
CA THR A 134 12.26 -0.27 11.39
C THR A 134 11.44 -0.10 10.12
N PHE A 135 10.83 -1.17 9.60
CA PHE A 135 9.97 -1.10 8.42
C PHE A 135 8.88 -2.17 8.40
N VAL A 136 7.87 -1.94 7.54
CA VAL A 136 6.91 -2.95 7.09
C VAL A 136 6.78 -2.86 5.58
N ALA A 137 6.84 -4.00 4.89
CA ALA A 137 6.51 -4.13 3.48
C ALA A 137 5.39 -5.14 3.27
N ILE A 138 4.43 -4.80 2.41
CA ILE A 138 3.28 -5.61 2.02
C ILE A 138 3.36 -5.80 0.52
N VAL A 139 3.46 -7.05 0.09
CA VAL A 139 3.37 -7.46 -1.31
C VAL A 139 1.99 -8.10 -1.48
N ALA A 140 1.08 -7.47 -2.21
CA ALA A 140 -0.30 -7.91 -2.38
C ALA A 140 -0.62 -8.19 -3.84
N GLY A 141 -1.07 -9.41 -4.12
CA GLY A 141 -1.59 -9.85 -5.41
C GLY A 141 -3.09 -9.97 -5.39
N VAL A 142 -3.75 -9.57 -6.47
CA VAL A 142 -5.20 -9.72 -6.64
C VAL A 142 -5.51 -10.34 -7.99
N CYS A 143 -6.36 -11.35 -7.99
CA CYS A 143 -6.89 -12.01 -9.18
C CYS A 143 -8.42 -12.20 -9.07
N LYS A 144 -9.09 -12.60 -10.16
CA LYS A 144 -10.46 -13.14 -10.05
C LYS A 144 -10.42 -14.48 -9.30
N THR A 145 -11.45 -14.77 -8.50
CA THR A 145 -11.54 -16.04 -7.72
C THR A 145 -11.57 -17.29 -8.61
N ALA A 146 -12.16 -17.17 -9.80
CA ALA A 146 -12.20 -18.22 -10.82
C ALA A 146 -10.86 -18.39 -11.57
N ASP A 147 -9.97 -17.39 -11.53
CA ASP A 147 -8.70 -17.38 -12.27
C ASP A 147 -7.60 -18.10 -11.47
N LYS A 148 -7.59 -19.44 -11.58
CA LYS A 148 -6.62 -20.29 -10.88
C LYS A 148 -5.19 -20.11 -11.41
N GLU A 149 -5.04 -19.88 -12.71
CA GLU A 149 -3.73 -19.63 -13.33
C GLU A 149 -3.16 -18.28 -12.86
N GLY A 150 -3.96 -17.22 -12.86
CA GLY A 150 -3.57 -15.92 -12.32
C GLY A 150 -3.18 -16.01 -10.85
N LYS A 151 -3.92 -16.77 -10.02
CA LYS A 151 -3.52 -17.03 -8.63
C LYS A 151 -2.17 -17.76 -8.54
N ALA A 152 -1.96 -18.79 -9.35
CA ALA A 152 -0.69 -19.52 -9.39
C ALA A 152 0.48 -18.60 -9.79
N GLU A 153 0.30 -17.74 -10.79
CA GLU A 153 1.28 -16.72 -11.18
C GLU A 153 1.62 -15.78 -10.01
N LEU A 154 0.62 -15.27 -9.29
CA LEU A 154 0.82 -14.39 -8.14
C LEU A 154 1.60 -15.11 -7.02
N LEU A 155 1.29 -16.37 -6.73
CA LEU A 155 2.03 -17.15 -5.74
C LEU A 155 3.50 -17.35 -6.15
N GLN A 156 3.78 -17.56 -7.44
CA GLN A 156 5.16 -17.64 -7.93
C GLN A 156 5.90 -16.30 -7.80
N ILE A 157 5.23 -15.18 -8.09
CA ILE A 157 5.78 -13.84 -7.85
C ILE A 157 6.13 -13.66 -6.37
N LEU A 158 5.20 -13.99 -5.45
CA LEU A 158 5.42 -13.89 -4.00
C LEU A 158 6.59 -14.75 -3.51
N LYS A 159 6.78 -15.95 -4.07
CA LYS A 159 7.92 -16.84 -3.76
C LYS A 159 9.28 -16.27 -4.21
N SER A 160 9.29 -15.31 -5.13
CA SER A 160 10.51 -14.66 -5.64
C SER A 160 10.92 -13.39 -4.89
N VAL A 161 10.13 -12.96 -3.91
CA VAL A 161 10.37 -11.69 -3.19
C VAL A 161 11.74 -11.70 -2.54
N TYR A 162 12.50 -10.62 -2.76
CA TYR A 162 13.74 -10.31 -2.08
C TYR A 162 13.67 -8.88 -1.55
N TYR A 163 14.00 -8.66 -0.28
CA TYR A 163 14.02 -7.33 0.34
C TYR A 163 15.47 -6.88 0.58
N ASP A 164 15.87 -5.79 -0.07
CA ASP A 164 17.21 -5.23 0.04
C ASP A 164 17.25 -4.11 1.10
N LYS A 165 17.43 -4.47 2.36
CA LYS A 165 17.39 -3.50 3.48
C LYS A 165 18.43 -2.38 3.33
N ASP A 166 19.57 -2.69 2.73
CA ASP A 166 20.71 -1.78 2.61
C ASP A 166 20.58 -0.82 1.42
N LEU A 167 19.58 -1.03 0.54
CA LEU A 167 19.29 -0.11 -0.55
C LEU A 167 18.96 1.29 0.00
N LYS A 168 19.72 2.29 -0.47
CA LYS A 168 19.39 3.70 -0.30
C LYS A 168 18.46 4.12 -1.43
N SER A 169 17.19 4.35 -1.11
CA SER A 169 16.18 4.80 -2.06
C SER A 169 15.82 6.27 -1.81
N ASP A 170 15.56 7.02 -2.88
CA ASP A 170 14.97 8.36 -2.78
C ASP A 170 13.52 8.22 -2.27
N PRO A 171 13.17 8.77 -1.09
CA PRO A 171 11.81 8.70 -0.58
C PRO A 171 10.77 9.41 -1.47
N LEU A 172 11.21 10.27 -2.38
CA LEU A 172 10.38 11.05 -3.30
C LEU A 172 10.41 10.51 -4.74
N GLU A 173 10.92 9.29 -4.96
CA GLU A 173 11.02 8.67 -6.29
C GLU A 173 9.67 8.67 -7.04
N LEU A 174 8.57 8.44 -6.31
CA LEU A 174 7.21 8.39 -6.87
C LEU A 174 6.50 9.76 -6.88
N ALA A 175 7.14 10.84 -6.41
CA ALA A 175 6.51 12.14 -6.28
C ALA A 175 6.34 12.82 -7.66
N ASN A 176 5.10 12.99 -8.10
CA ASN A 176 4.71 13.76 -9.27
C ASN A 176 4.53 15.26 -8.97
N PHE A 177 5.18 15.76 -7.92
CA PHE A 177 5.01 17.14 -7.47
C PHE A 177 6.27 17.70 -6.85
N VAL A 178 6.27 19.02 -6.70
CA VAL A 178 7.19 19.79 -5.84
C VAL A 178 6.39 20.85 -5.08
N PHE A 179 6.89 21.29 -3.94
CA PHE A 179 6.29 22.35 -3.13
C PHE A 179 7.37 23.07 -2.30
N ASP A 180 7.04 24.21 -1.72
CA ASP A 180 7.97 24.94 -0.85
C ASP A 180 7.93 24.38 0.58
N HIS A 181 9.00 23.67 0.95
CA HIS A 181 9.14 23.05 2.27
C HIS A 181 9.29 24.07 3.41
N SER A 182 9.72 25.30 3.12
CA SER A 182 9.98 26.33 4.15
C SER A 182 8.70 26.91 4.78
N ILE A 183 7.55 26.71 4.13
CA ILE A 183 6.26 27.27 4.58
C ILE A 183 5.85 26.70 5.94
N THR A 184 6.05 25.39 6.14
CA THR A 184 5.74 24.71 7.40
C THR A 184 6.99 24.40 8.21
N ASN A 185 8.15 24.23 7.55
CA ASN A 185 9.36 23.64 8.13
C ASN A 185 9.15 22.22 8.66
N PHE A 186 8.08 21.53 8.21
CA PHE A 186 7.86 20.14 8.56
C PHE A 186 8.92 19.24 7.91
N LYS A 187 9.35 18.25 8.68
CA LYS A 187 10.30 17.24 8.25
C LYS A 187 9.57 16.12 7.57
N TYR A 188 10.22 15.52 6.57
CA TYR A 188 9.76 14.29 5.97
C TYR A 188 9.63 13.19 7.04
N ALA A 189 8.48 12.54 7.09
CA ALA A 189 8.15 11.52 8.08
C ALA A 189 8.16 10.12 7.49
N MET A 190 7.44 9.90 6.39
CA MET A 190 7.38 8.61 5.69
C MET A 190 6.84 8.74 4.27
N THR A 191 7.09 7.70 3.47
CA THR A 191 6.45 7.45 2.18
C THR A 191 5.80 6.09 2.22
N ALA A 192 4.62 5.95 1.64
CA ALA A 192 3.97 4.66 1.41
C ALA A 192 3.09 4.72 0.14
N SER A 193 3.47 4.01 -0.93
CA SER A 193 2.67 3.89 -2.17
C SER A 193 2.16 5.22 -2.74
N GLY A 194 3.06 6.18 -2.96
CA GLY A 194 2.71 7.51 -3.50
C GLY A 194 2.09 8.47 -2.49
N MET A 195 1.99 8.07 -1.23
CA MET A 195 1.69 8.95 -0.09
C MET A 195 3.00 9.47 0.51
N PHE A 196 3.09 10.78 0.76
CA PHE A 196 4.24 11.44 1.36
C PHE A 196 3.78 12.23 2.58
N MET A 197 4.26 11.84 3.75
CA MET A 197 3.87 12.46 5.02
C MET A 197 4.98 13.37 5.54
N TYR A 198 4.58 14.52 6.07
CA TYR A 198 5.44 15.50 6.72
C TYR A 198 4.82 15.92 8.05
N ASN A 199 5.65 16.08 9.08
CA ASN A 199 5.24 16.58 10.40
C ASN A 199 6.43 17.28 11.08
N GLU A 200 6.21 17.87 12.26
CA GLU A 200 7.27 18.62 12.98
C GLU A 200 8.51 17.79 13.32
N LYS A 201 8.33 16.51 13.71
CA LYS A 201 9.42 15.64 14.21
C LYS A 201 9.86 14.57 13.21
N GLY A 202 9.39 14.63 11.97
CA GLY A 202 9.64 13.63 10.94
C GLY A 202 9.20 12.23 11.38
N LYS A 203 10.12 11.26 11.24
CA LYS A 203 9.85 9.83 11.48
C LYS A 203 9.30 9.54 12.89
N ASP A 204 9.73 10.29 13.89
CA ASP A 204 9.40 10.01 15.30
C ASP A 204 7.90 10.19 15.61
N ASP A 205 7.22 11.12 14.92
CA ASP A 205 5.79 11.37 15.07
C ASP A 205 4.94 10.77 13.93
N ALA A 206 5.52 9.92 13.07
CA ALA A 206 4.83 9.40 11.90
C ALA A 206 3.60 8.52 12.25
N ASN A 207 3.57 7.94 13.45
CA ASN A 207 2.45 7.15 13.97
C ASN A 207 1.59 7.91 15.01
N ASN A 208 1.89 9.18 15.28
CA ASN A 208 1.16 10.00 16.23
C ASN A 208 -0.06 10.62 15.53
N SER A 209 -1.25 10.15 15.88
CA SER A 209 -2.50 10.60 15.24
C SER A 209 -2.91 12.03 15.59
N LEU A 210 -2.24 12.66 16.56
CA LEU A 210 -2.47 14.05 16.98
C LEU A 210 -1.26 14.95 16.66
N ALA A 211 -0.32 14.48 15.82
CA ALA A 211 0.77 15.32 15.35
C ALA A 211 0.28 16.34 14.32
N ASP A 212 0.75 17.58 14.46
CA ASP A 212 0.62 18.59 13.41
C ASP A 212 1.37 18.09 12.17
N SER A 213 0.62 17.83 11.10
CA SER A 213 1.13 17.07 9.96
C SER A 213 0.35 17.36 8.70
N PHE A 214 0.96 17.05 7.55
CA PHE A 214 0.23 16.92 6.31
C PHE A 214 0.72 15.73 5.49
N ILE A 215 -0.17 15.29 4.60
CA ILE A 215 0.05 14.21 3.67
C ILE A 215 -0.23 14.73 2.27
N ILE A 216 0.65 14.42 1.33
CA ILE A 216 0.42 14.60 -0.10
C ILE A 216 0.32 13.22 -0.75
N VAL A 217 -0.74 12.95 -1.50
CA VAL A 217 -0.95 11.71 -2.24
C VAL A 217 -0.92 12.03 -3.73
N ALA A 218 -0.01 11.38 -4.45
CA ALA A 218 0.02 11.40 -5.91
C ALA A 218 -1.15 10.57 -6.47
N LEU A 219 -1.90 11.11 -7.42
CA LEU A 219 -2.99 10.43 -8.10
C LEU A 219 -2.75 10.30 -9.61
N PRO A 220 -3.34 9.29 -10.27
CA PRO A 220 -3.51 9.29 -11.73
C PRO A 220 -4.26 10.53 -12.22
N LYS A 221 -4.31 10.70 -13.54
CA LYS A 221 -5.22 11.65 -14.18
C LYS A 221 -6.66 11.37 -13.71
N ILE A 222 -7.29 12.39 -13.15
CA ILE A 222 -8.69 12.38 -12.73
C ILE A 222 -9.42 13.54 -13.41
N ASN A 223 -10.71 13.37 -13.67
CA ASN A 223 -11.59 14.45 -14.10
C ASN A 223 -12.24 15.12 -12.87
N GLU A 224 -12.98 16.20 -13.09
CA GLU A 224 -13.65 16.94 -12.02
C GLU A 224 -14.66 16.10 -11.24
N GLU A 225 -15.39 15.22 -11.93
CA GLU A 225 -16.35 14.31 -11.31
C GLU A 225 -15.68 13.37 -10.30
N LYS A 226 -14.63 12.64 -10.72
CA LYS A 226 -13.86 11.76 -9.84
C LYS A 226 -13.18 12.53 -8.72
N ALA A 227 -12.69 13.75 -8.98
CA ALA A 227 -12.10 14.59 -7.95
C ALA A 227 -13.13 14.98 -6.87
N ASN A 228 -14.35 15.32 -7.27
CA ASN A 228 -15.46 15.58 -6.36
C ASN A 228 -15.83 14.33 -5.56
N GLU A 229 -15.93 13.17 -6.21
CA GLU A 229 -16.18 11.88 -5.55
C GLU A 229 -15.09 11.59 -4.49
N PHE A 230 -13.81 11.72 -4.85
CA PHE A 230 -12.70 11.54 -3.91
C PHE A 230 -12.78 12.52 -2.73
N ALA A 231 -13.05 13.80 -3.00
CA ALA A 231 -13.14 14.80 -1.95
C ALA A 231 -14.24 14.48 -0.93
N ASN A 232 -15.38 13.94 -1.39
CA ASN A 232 -16.50 13.56 -0.54
C ASN A 232 -16.31 12.18 0.14
N ASP A 233 -15.74 11.19 -0.55
CA ASP A 233 -15.42 9.87 0.02
C ASP A 233 -14.46 10.00 1.22
N MET A 234 -13.54 10.96 1.17
CA MET A 234 -12.65 11.24 2.30
C MET A 234 -13.39 11.64 3.58
N LEU A 235 -14.52 12.36 3.47
CA LEU A 235 -15.33 12.75 4.64
C LEU A 235 -15.78 11.52 5.42
N TRP A 236 -16.34 10.54 4.71
CA TRP A 236 -16.76 9.26 5.29
C TRP A 236 -15.58 8.53 5.93
N ARG A 237 -14.40 8.53 5.29
CA ARG A 237 -13.19 7.88 5.84
C ARG A 237 -12.70 8.53 7.14
N TYR A 238 -12.80 9.86 7.26
CA TYR A 238 -12.43 10.56 8.48
C TYR A 238 -13.33 10.13 9.64
N GLU A 239 -14.64 10.11 9.42
CA GLU A 239 -15.62 9.70 10.44
C GLU A 239 -15.44 8.24 10.85
N LYS A 240 -15.19 7.35 9.88
CA LYS A 240 -14.91 5.93 10.13
C LYS A 240 -13.62 5.72 10.95
N LYS A 241 -12.73 6.71 10.99
CA LYS A 241 -11.52 6.74 11.83
C LYS A 241 -11.74 7.47 13.17
N GLY A 242 -12.98 7.86 13.49
CA GLY A 242 -13.31 8.55 14.74
C GLY A 242 -12.99 10.04 14.74
N ILE A 243 -12.79 10.66 13.57
CA ILE A 243 -12.61 12.10 13.44
C ILE A 243 -13.99 12.73 13.24
N ARG A 244 -14.41 13.59 14.17
CA ARG A 244 -15.62 14.39 14.03
C ARG A 244 -15.31 15.68 13.28
N LEU A 245 -16.12 16.01 12.29
CA LEU A 245 -15.99 17.22 11.46
C LEU A 245 -17.08 18.22 11.86
N ASP A 246 -16.71 19.49 12.13
CA ASP A 246 -17.69 20.53 12.47
C ASP A 246 -18.53 20.95 11.26
N ASN A 247 -17.93 20.93 10.07
CA ASN A 247 -18.63 21.07 8.80
C ASN A 247 -18.06 20.09 7.76
N LYS A 248 -18.88 19.78 6.76
CA LYS A 248 -18.59 18.82 5.68
C LYS A 248 -18.70 19.47 4.29
N ILE A 249 -18.65 20.79 4.21
CA ILE A 249 -18.89 21.52 2.96
C ILE A 249 -17.60 21.51 2.14
N VAL A 250 -17.60 20.73 1.06
CA VAL A 250 -16.55 20.76 0.05
C VAL A 250 -16.88 21.84 -0.97
N SER A 251 -15.97 22.81 -1.15
CA SER A 251 -16.12 23.88 -2.13
C SER A 251 -15.28 23.62 -3.38
N LYS A 252 -15.85 23.91 -4.55
CA LYS A 252 -15.12 23.95 -5.81
C LYS A 252 -14.49 25.33 -5.99
N THR A 253 -13.21 25.37 -6.36
CA THR A 253 -12.49 26.62 -6.63
C THR A 253 -11.32 26.36 -7.61
N ARG A 254 -10.39 27.31 -7.69
CA ARG A 254 -9.10 27.15 -8.37
C ARG A 254 -7.97 27.54 -7.42
N ILE A 255 -6.89 26.78 -7.44
CA ILE A 255 -5.63 27.12 -6.76
C ILE A 255 -4.57 27.26 -7.85
N GLY A 256 -4.12 28.50 -8.09
CA GLY A 256 -3.34 28.83 -9.27
C GLY A 256 -4.07 28.41 -10.55
N ASN A 257 -3.44 27.52 -11.33
CA ASN A 257 -4.01 27.02 -12.58
C ASN A 257 -4.82 25.72 -12.42
N TYR A 258 -4.87 25.13 -11.22
CA TYR A 258 -5.53 23.85 -10.98
C TYR A 258 -6.98 24.06 -10.54
N PRO A 259 -7.98 23.47 -11.23
CA PRO A 259 -9.28 23.23 -10.62
C PRO A 259 -9.11 22.43 -9.33
N ALA A 260 -9.85 22.81 -8.28
CA ALA A 260 -9.66 22.26 -6.95
C ALA A 260 -10.97 22.05 -6.19
N TYR A 261 -10.99 21.03 -5.34
CA TYR A 261 -12.03 20.78 -4.34
C TYR A 261 -11.42 20.88 -2.94
N ILE A 262 -11.98 21.74 -2.09
CA ILE A 262 -11.40 22.10 -0.80
C ILE A 262 -12.39 21.83 0.34
N LEU A 263 -11.88 21.28 1.44
CA LEU A 263 -12.53 21.29 2.74
C LEU A 263 -11.63 22.03 3.74
N SER A 264 -12.19 23.00 4.44
CA SER A 264 -11.55 23.65 5.59
C SER A 264 -12.50 23.56 6.77
N THR A 265 -12.12 22.80 7.79
CA THR A 265 -13.04 22.47 8.89
C THR A 265 -12.31 22.35 10.21
N LYS A 266 -13.04 22.59 11.30
CA LYS A 266 -12.59 22.21 12.63
C LYS A 266 -12.88 20.74 12.83
N ILE A 267 -12.01 20.07 13.58
CA ILE A 267 -12.13 18.64 13.85
C ILE A 267 -12.04 18.36 15.35
N THR A 268 -12.59 17.23 15.76
CA THR A 268 -12.31 16.65 17.08
C THR A 268 -11.88 15.20 16.88
N GLN A 269 -10.72 14.82 17.43
CA GLN A 269 -10.23 13.45 17.41
C GLN A 269 -9.73 13.06 18.81
N ASN A 270 -10.21 11.93 19.33
CA ASN A 270 -9.87 11.46 20.68
C ASN A 270 -10.09 12.53 21.78
N GLY A 271 -11.10 13.37 21.62
CA GLY A 271 -11.39 14.49 22.54
C GLY A 271 -10.55 15.76 22.33
N THR A 272 -9.54 15.71 21.46
CA THR A 272 -8.69 16.86 21.14
C THR A 272 -9.27 17.63 19.95
N ALA A 273 -9.48 18.93 20.14
CA ALA A 273 -9.92 19.83 19.08
C ALA A 273 -8.74 20.21 18.16
N GLY A 274 -9.02 20.40 16.86
CA GLY A 274 -8.03 20.77 15.87
C GLY A 274 -8.66 21.38 14.62
N ILE A 275 -7.87 21.55 13.57
CA ILE A 275 -8.29 21.93 12.23
C ILE A 275 -7.85 20.90 11.21
N MET A 276 -8.57 20.86 10.10
CA MET A 276 -8.22 20.08 8.92
C MET A 276 -8.36 20.94 7.67
N TYR A 277 -7.38 20.82 6.78
CA TYR A 277 -7.40 21.41 5.45
C TYR A 277 -7.13 20.32 4.40
N GLN A 278 -8.11 20.05 3.55
CA GLN A 278 -8.01 19.12 2.44
C GLN A 278 -8.11 19.88 1.12
N ALA A 279 -7.28 19.52 0.15
CA ALA A 279 -7.40 19.99 -1.22
C ALA A 279 -7.18 18.83 -2.20
N VAL A 280 -8.08 18.66 -3.15
CA VAL A 280 -7.88 17.79 -4.32
C VAL A 280 -7.57 18.67 -5.52
N LEU A 281 -6.37 18.57 -6.06
CA LEU A 281 -5.89 19.34 -7.22
C LEU A 281 -5.95 18.50 -8.49
N ILE A 282 -6.50 19.08 -9.55
CA ILE A 282 -6.63 18.42 -10.85
C ILE A 282 -5.58 19.01 -11.79
N GLY A 283 -4.56 18.20 -12.12
CA GLY A 283 -3.57 18.51 -13.14
C GLY A 283 -3.93 17.93 -14.50
N GLU A 284 -3.14 18.25 -15.52
CA GLU A 284 -3.37 17.83 -16.90
C GLU A 284 -3.20 16.32 -17.10
N ASN A 285 -2.15 15.75 -16.49
CA ASN A 285 -1.75 14.34 -16.63
C ASN A 285 -1.82 13.55 -15.32
N SER A 286 -1.98 14.23 -14.19
CA SER A 286 -2.04 13.61 -12.87
C SER A 286 -2.80 14.50 -11.89
N GLY A 287 -3.16 13.96 -10.74
CA GLY A 287 -3.82 14.69 -9.66
C GLY A 287 -3.04 14.62 -8.36
N ILE A 288 -3.46 15.41 -7.38
CA ILE A 288 -2.91 15.38 -6.02
C ILE A 288 -4.04 15.49 -5.00
N ILE A 289 -3.91 14.76 -3.88
CA ILE A 289 -4.65 15.04 -2.65
C ILE A 289 -3.67 15.59 -1.62
N PHE A 290 -3.96 16.76 -1.08
CA PHE A 290 -3.34 17.30 0.13
C PHE A 290 -4.31 17.12 1.30
N MET A 291 -3.80 16.65 2.44
CA MET A 291 -4.53 16.54 3.70
C MET A 291 -3.64 17.03 4.84
N GLY A 292 -3.93 18.19 5.39
CA GLY A 292 -3.26 18.74 6.57
C GLY A 292 -4.17 18.73 7.79
N SER A 293 -3.62 18.39 8.95
CA SER A 293 -4.29 18.50 10.24
C SER A 293 -3.37 19.11 11.28
N ALA A 294 -3.92 19.95 12.14
CA ALA A 294 -3.20 20.54 13.26
C ALA A 294 -4.08 20.62 14.50
N TYR A 295 -3.49 20.40 15.67
CA TYR A 295 -4.11 20.43 16.99
C TYR A 295 -3.49 21.53 17.86
N ASN A 296 -2.27 21.97 17.54
CA ASN A 296 -1.65 23.16 18.12
C ASN A 296 -1.66 24.32 17.12
N ASP A 297 -1.55 25.56 17.60
CA ASP A 297 -1.42 26.79 16.79
C ASP A 297 -2.29 26.79 15.50
N THR A 298 -3.56 26.38 15.67
CA THR A 298 -4.41 25.95 14.56
C THR A 298 -4.65 27.06 13.52
N GLY A 299 -4.71 28.32 13.96
CA GLY A 299 -4.85 29.48 13.08
C GLY A 299 -3.63 29.67 12.17
N ASN A 300 -2.43 29.56 12.71
CA ASN A 300 -1.19 29.65 11.94
C ASN A 300 -1.06 28.48 10.97
N TYR A 301 -1.29 27.24 11.45
CA TYR A 301 -1.17 26.07 10.60
C TYR A 301 -2.19 26.01 9.47
N LEU A 302 -3.42 26.48 9.69
CA LEU A 302 -4.39 26.60 8.60
C LEU A 302 -3.88 27.53 7.49
N SER A 303 -3.26 28.66 7.85
CA SER A 303 -2.65 29.58 6.88
C SER A 303 -1.48 28.91 6.15
N LYS A 304 -0.59 28.24 6.88
CA LYS A 304 0.56 27.51 6.31
C LYS A 304 0.13 26.39 5.37
N PHE A 305 -0.91 25.62 5.70
CA PHE A 305 -1.42 24.56 4.83
C PHE A 305 -1.96 25.11 3.51
N LYS A 306 -2.74 26.21 3.55
CA LYS A 306 -3.21 26.90 2.34
C LYS A 306 -2.03 27.34 1.46
N LYS A 307 -1.04 28.02 2.04
CA LYS A 307 0.18 28.45 1.34
C LYS A 307 0.96 27.26 0.78
N THR A 308 1.03 26.16 1.52
CA THR A 308 1.71 24.94 1.07
C THR A 308 1.03 24.41 -0.19
N VAL A 309 -0.30 24.29 -0.20
CA VAL A 309 -1.06 23.86 -1.38
C VAL A 309 -0.92 24.83 -2.54
N GLU A 310 -0.92 26.14 -2.30
CA GLU A 310 -0.68 27.17 -3.31
C GLU A 310 0.72 27.07 -3.95
N SER A 311 1.71 26.57 -3.20
CA SER A 311 3.08 26.36 -3.71
C SER A 311 3.26 25.07 -4.52
N ILE A 312 2.27 24.17 -4.52
CA ILE A 312 2.36 22.88 -5.21
C ILE A 312 2.43 23.11 -6.72
N LYS A 313 3.42 22.46 -7.35
CA LYS A 313 3.50 22.31 -8.81
C LYS A 313 3.45 20.82 -9.15
N ILE A 314 2.43 20.43 -9.90
CA ILE A 314 2.27 19.09 -10.46
C ILE A 314 3.24 18.94 -11.64
N LYS A 315 4.03 17.86 -11.65
CA LYS A 315 5.01 17.51 -12.70
C LYS A 315 4.33 16.87 -13.91
#